data_AF-A0A954D596-F1
#
_entry.id   AF-A0A954D596-F1
#
_cell.length_a   1.000
_cell.length_b   1.000
_cell.length_c   1.000
_cell.angle_alpha   90.00
_cell.angle_beta   90.00
_cell.angle_gamma   90.00
#
_symmetry.space_group_name_H-M   'P 1'
#
loop_
_entity.id
_entity.type
_entity.pdbx_description
1 polymer ?
#
loop_
_entity_poly.entity_id
_entity_poly.type
_entity_poly.pdbx_seq_one_letter_code
_entity_poly.pdbx_strand_id
1 'polypeptide(L)'
;MKEPRWKTITPSEYEWERSALDFLRERLPDHEPYRAWSNFEFQTPVGAIYECDLLVLTKAGFWLVEIKSFPGDLRGDTTTWTITHDGRTRSIENPLLLTNRKAKALSSLLKRQKSAKKIAFPFLEAVVFLSSEQLNCQLDELGRNRIFLRDVENKHGDDRPGIREALVNRRGAGLREYPSSRIDTKVAKALVHAVDEAGIRHSPKARKVGDYELRDLLEEGPGYQEWFAEHATLKGIYSRVRQYLVADAANEEERRRLQRAAVREFKTLQNLDHPGILSVRDYKDAERGPAVLFHYEKDAVRFDHFIAARWGDLTIDQKLDLFRQLVFAVRFVHGKKVVHRSLSPQSIVVFHPDSKEPQLKIAHWQLAVRQDGGTAHATASGTTTVDALVEAQSMVFLAPECRSVRDVTEAADVFSLGALAYLLFAGRPPAMNATALAKKLHDDQGLKLSAALDGVGAELEEMVREAT
;
A
#
# COMPACT_ATOMS: atom_id res chain seq x y z
N MET A 1 22.38 -25.38 26.43
CA MET A 1 22.86 -24.51 25.35
C MET A 1 22.27 -23.13 25.55
N LYS A 2 23.05 -22.05 25.34
CA LYS A 2 22.47 -20.69 25.28
C LYS A 2 21.59 -20.62 24.02
N GLU A 3 20.35 -20.15 24.15
CA GLU A 3 19.51 -19.88 22.97
C GLU A 3 20.20 -18.85 22.07
N PRO A 4 20.21 -19.05 20.74
CA PRO A 4 20.82 -18.10 19.83
C PRO A 4 20.07 -16.76 19.88
N ARG A 5 20.81 -15.65 20.01
CA ARG A 5 20.22 -14.30 20.08
C ARG A 5 19.68 -13.81 18.74
N TRP A 6 20.18 -14.37 17.65
CA TRP A 6 19.68 -14.17 16.31
C TRP A 6 18.97 -15.44 15.83
N LYS A 7 17.67 -15.34 15.54
CA LYS A 7 16.86 -16.44 15.02
C LYS A 7 16.46 -16.11 13.58
N THR A 8 17.05 -16.79 12.61
CA THR A 8 16.58 -16.75 11.22
C THR A 8 15.47 -17.77 11.06
N ILE A 9 14.27 -17.31 10.71
CA ILE A 9 13.11 -18.19 10.53
C ILE A 9 13.16 -18.84 9.14
N THR A 10 13.39 -18.04 8.10
CA THR A 10 13.62 -18.51 6.73
C THR A 10 14.86 -17.83 6.15
N PRO A 11 15.80 -18.53 5.50
CA PRO A 11 16.84 -17.85 4.74
C PRO A 11 16.22 -17.03 3.60
N SER A 12 16.65 -15.78 3.41
CA SER A 12 16.20 -14.99 2.25
C SER A 12 16.82 -15.56 0.97
N GLU A 13 16.03 -15.61 -0.10
CA GLU A 13 16.49 -15.99 -1.45
C GLU A 13 17.26 -14.85 -2.13
N TYR A 14 17.13 -13.61 -1.65
CA TYR A 14 17.74 -12.42 -2.23
C TYR A 14 19.10 -12.07 -1.60
N GLU A 15 20.13 -11.90 -2.43
CA GLU A 15 21.50 -11.60 -1.97
C GLU A 15 21.62 -10.28 -1.22
N TRP A 16 20.96 -9.24 -1.72
CA TRP A 16 20.98 -7.91 -1.11
C TRP A 16 20.35 -7.92 0.29
N GLU A 17 19.32 -8.73 0.52
CA GLU A 17 18.67 -8.86 1.82
C GLU A 17 19.57 -9.61 2.80
N ARG A 18 20.20 -10.71 2.36
CA ARG A 18 21.19 -11.45 3.16
C ARG A 18 22.34 -10.53 3.59
N SER A 19 22.90 -9.75 2.67
CA SER A 19 23.96 -8.78 2.96
C SER A 19 23.54 -7.74 4.01
N ALA A 20 22.32 -7.22 3.91
CA ALA A 20 21.78 -6.26 4.87
C ALA A 20 21.58 -6.86 6.27
N LEU A 21 21.08 -8.10 6.35
CA LEU A 21 20.90 -8.82 7.61
C LEU A 21 22.25 -9.16 8.25
N ASP A 22 23.22 -9.60 7.46
CA ASP A 22 24.58 -9.91 7.94
C ASP A 22 25.27 -8.65 8.47
N PHE A 23 25.14 -7.51 7.77
CA PHE A 23 25.65 -6.21 8.24
C PHE A 23 25.14 -5.86 9.65
N LEU A 24 23.84 -6.05 9.90
CA LEU A 24 23.23 -5.81 11.21
C LEU A 24 23.63 -6.86 12.24
N ARG A 25 23.67 -8.15 11.86
CA ARG A 25 24.05 -9.25 12.77
C ARG A 25 25.45 -9.06 13.33
N GLU A 26 26.40 -8.63 12.51
CA GLU A 26 27.79 -8.37 12.92
C GLU A 26 27.95 -7.18 13.89
N ARG A 27 27.02 -6.21 13.82
CA ARG A 27 27.13 -4.92 14.52
C ARG A 27 26.23 -4.80 15.75
N LEU A 28 25.28 -5.72 15.93
CA LEU A 28 24.45 -5.81 17.11
C LEU A 28 25.18 -6.56 18.24
N PRO A 29 25.13 -6.07 19.50
CA PRO A 29 25.81 -6.74 20.60
C PRO A 29 25.26 -8.15 20.92
N ASP A 30 26.16 -9.12 21.13
CA ASP A 30 25.80 -10.50 21.49
C ASP A 30 25.70 -10.74 23.01
N HIS A 31 24.93 -9.90 23.72
CA HIS A 31 24.66 -10.07 25.16
C HIS A 31 23.21 -9.70 25.53
N GLU A 32 22.77 -9.93 26.77
CA GLU A 32 21.40 -9.53 27.18
C GLU A 32 21.27 -8.00 27.20
N PRO A 33 20.12 -7.42 26.82
CA PRO A 33 18.84 -8.03 26.42
C PRO A 33 18.68 -8.26 24.91
N TYR A 34 19.75 -8.17 24.12
CA TYR A 34 19.66 -8.10 22.66
C TYR A 34 19.09 -9.39 22.05
N ARG A 35 18.14 -9.24 21.12
CA ARG A 35 17.52 -10.33 20.34
C ARG A 35 17.16 -9.86 18.94
N ALA A 36 17.17 -10.79 17.99
CA ALA A 36 16.74 -10.53 16.62
C ALA A 36 16.01 -11.74 16.03
N TRP A 37 14.95 -11.48 15.28
CA TRP A 37 14.22 -12.46 14.47
C TRP A 37 14.17 -11.97 13.03
N SER A 38 14.67 -12.75 12.09
CA SER A 38 14.70 -12.37 10.67
C SER A 38 13.81 -13.26 9.81
N ASN A 39 13.27 -12.66 8.74
CA ASN A 39 12.55 -13.29 7.64
C ASN A 39 11.39 -14.15 8.12
N PHE A 40 10.43 -13.50 8.76
CA PHE A 40 9.31 -14.17 9.37
C PHE A 40 7.99 -13.64 8.87
N GLU A 41 6.96 -14.46 9.01
CA GLU A 41 5.59 -14.07 8.74
C GLU A 41 4.74 -14.16 10.00
N PHE A 42 3.72 -13.33 10.04
CA PHE A 42 2.63 -13.50 10.99
C PHE A 42 1.30 -13.19 10.33
N GLN A 43 0.26 -13.83 10.87
CA GLN A 43 -1.11 -13.56 10.50
C GLN A 43 -1.80 -12.78 11.62
N THR A 44 -2.54 -11.77 11.24
CA THR A 44 -3.36 -10.99 12.18
C THR A 44 -4.67 -11.71 12.48
N PRO A 45 -5.32 -11.44 13.62
CA PRO A 45 -6.65 -11.99 13.91
C PRO A 45 -7.74 -11.60 12.90
N VAL A 46 -7.50 -10.59 12.08
CA VAL A 46 -8.41 -10.16 11.01
C VAL A 46 -8.12 -10.84 9.66
N GLY A 47 -7.12 -11.73 9.60
CA GLY A 47 -6.78 -12.51 8.40
C GLY A 47 -5.62 -11.97 7.56
N ALA A 48 -5.17 -10.71 7.80
CA ALA A 48 -4.04 -10.13 7.06
C ALA A 48 -2.74 -10.90 7.33
N ILE A 49 -1.94 -11.11 6.29
CA ILE A 49 -0.63 -11.75 6.36
C ILE A 49 0.44 -10.70 6.12
N TYR A 50 1.46 -10.66 6.97
CA TYR A 50 2.62 -9.79 6.78
C TYR A 50 3.91 -10.58 6.83
N GLU A 51 4.76 -10.34 5.84
CA GLU A 51 6.17 -10.70 5.84
C GLU A 51 6.99 -9.56 6.46
N CYS A 52 7.98 -9.91 7.29
CA CYS A 52 8.82 -8.99 8.01
C CYS A 52 10.29 -9.42 7.93
N ASP A 53 11.13 -8.47 7.53
CA ASP A 53 12.54 -8.72 7.29
C ASP A 53 13.28 -8.89 8.62
N LEU A 54 13.06 -8.00 9.59
CA LEU A 54 13.77 -8.04 10.86
C LEU A 54 13.01 -7.42 12.03
N LEU A 55 12.89 -8.16 13.12
CA LEU A 55 12.43 -7.70 14.43
C LEU A 55 13.62 -7.69 15.38
N VAL A 56 13.92 -6.55 16.00
CA VAL A 56 15.09 -6.39 16.88
C VAL A 56 14.67 -5.90 18.25
N LEU A 57 15.17 -6.54 19.30
CA LEU A 57 15.14 -6.05 20.66
C LEU A 57 16.54 -5.60 21.08
N THR A 58 16.62 -4.39 21.65
CA THR A 58 17.86 -3.79 22.14
C THR A 58 17.60 -3.14 23.51
N LYS A 59 18.64 -2.60 24.15
CA LYS A 59 18.44 -1.74 25.33
C LYS A 59 17.70 -0.43 25.00
N ALA A 60 17.86 0.05 23.77
CA ALA A 60 17.33 1.33 23.30
C ALA A 60 15.90 1.27 22.76
N GLY A 61 15.38 0.06 22.49
CA GLY A 61 14.04 -0.09 21.94
C GLY A 61 13.71 -1.49 21.43
N PHE A 62 12.46 -1.63 21.00
CA PHE A 62 11.92 -2.77 20.28
C PHE A 62 11.52 -2.31 18.88
N TRP A 63 12.08 -2.92 17.85
CA TRP A 63 12.16 -2.36 16.51
C TRP A 63 11.64 -3.35 15.48
N LEU A 64 10.78 -2.87 14.58
CA LEU A 64 10.47 -3.58 13.34
C LEU A 64 11.20 -2.85 12.20
N VAL A 65 12.16 -3.53 11.59
CA VAL A 65 13.03 -3.00 10.55
C VAL A 65 12.60 -3.60 9.21
N GLU A 66 12.17 -2.73 8.30
CA GLU A 66 11.97 -3.07 6.89
C GLU A 66 13.25 -2.74 6.13
N ILE A 67 13.76 -3.69 5.36
CA ILE A 67 14.97 -3.57 4.58
C ILE A 67 14.60 -3.29 3.12
N LYS A 68 15.20 -2.25 2.55
CA LYS A 68 15.15 -1.99 1.11
C LYS A 68 16.57 -1.81 0.58
N SER A 69 16.85 -2.40 -0.57
CA SER A 69 18.10 -2.20 -1.29
C SER A 69 17.79 -1.57 -2.63
N PHE A 70 17.99 -0.26 -2.72
CA PHE A 70 17.83 0.52 -3.94
C PHE A 70 19.19 1.11 -4.30
N PRO A 71 19.86 0.69 -5.38
CA PRO A 71 20.98 1.45 -5.92
C PRO A 71 20.46 2.71 -6.64
N GLY A 72 21.33 3.70 -6.85
CA GLY A 72 21.02 4.92 -7.61
C GLY A 72 20.49 6.06 -6.74
N ASP A 73 19.66 6.91 -7.31
CA ASP A 73 19.16 8.13 -6.67
C ASP A 73 17.76 7.93 -6.11
N LEU A 74 17.57 8.23 -4.82
CA LEU A 74 16.29 8.20 -4.13
C LEU A 74 15.87 9.62 -3.75
N ARG A 75 14.70 10.05 -4.20
CA ARG A 75 14.05 11.33 -3.81
C ARG A 75 12.62 11.04 -3.35
N GLY A 76 12.01 11.99 -2.65
CA GLY A 76 10.60 11.88 -2.24
C GLY A 76 10.35 12.39 -0.84
N ASP A 77 9.14 12.11 -0.36
CA ASP A 77 8.59 12.67 0.86
C ASP A 77 8.04 11.59 1.81
N THR A 78 7.15 11.99 2.72
CA THR A 78 6.49 11.08 3.68
C THR A 78 5.50 10.11 3.06
N THR A 79 5.12 10.30 1.80
CA THR A 79 4.07 9.55 1.10
C THR A 79 4.62 8.73 -0.05
N THR A 80 5.42 9.33 -0.93
CA THR A 80 5.84 8.75 -2.21
C THR A 80 7.32 8.97 -2.43
N TRP A 81 7.99 7.91 -2.86
CA TRP A 81 9.41 7.91 -3.19
C TRP A 81 9.61 7.64 -4.67
N THR A 82 10.56 8.33 -5.29
CA THR A 82 10.98 8.14 -6.67
C THR A 82 12.43 7.68 -6.69
N ILE A 83 12.67 6.55 -7.36
CA ILE A 83 13.97 5.88 -7.44
C ILE A 83 14.41 5.92 -8.90
N THR A 84 15.62 6.43 -9.15
CA THR A 84 16.25 6.45 -10.47
C THR A 84 17.51 5.60 -10.46
N HIS A 85 17.58 4.59 -11.33
CA HIS A 85 18.74 3.72 -11.47
C HIS A 85 18.88 3.25 -12.92
N ASP A 86 20.09 3.29 -13.47
CA ASP A 86 20.39 2.93 -14.87
C ASP A 86 19.46 3.57 -15.90
N GLY A 87 19.15 4.86 -15.70
CA GLY A 87 18.26 5.63 -16.59
C GLY A 87 16.77 5.25 -16.50
N ARG A 88 16.38 4.35 -15.58
CA ARG A 88 14.99 4.00 -15.31
C ARG A 88 14.51 4.66 -14.03
N THR A 89 13.32 5.23 -14.09
CA THR A 89 12.67 5.92 -12.96
C THR A 89 11.38 5.20 -12.60
N ARG A 90 11.22 4.90 -11.31
CA ARG A 90 9.95 4.37 -10.77
C ARG A 90 9.59 5.06 -9.46
N SER A 91 8.30 5.17 -9.18
CA SER A 91 7.83 5.62 -7.87
C SER A 91 7.17 4.48 -7.10
N ILE A 92 7.28 4.55 -5.78
CA ILE A 92 6.67 3.64 -4.82
C ILE A 92 6.10 4.44 -3.66
N GLU A 93 5.14 3.85 -2.94
CA GLU A 93 4.72 4.36 -1.65
C GLU A 93 5.89 4.26 -0.65
N ASN A 94 6.01 5.23 0.25
CA ASN A 94 7.02 5.21 1.30
C ASN A 94 6.88 3.92 2.14
N PRO A 95 7.87 3.00 2.13
CA PRO A 95 7.79 1.70 2.81
C PRO A 95 7.51 1.81 4.31
N LEU A 96 7.81 2.95 4.93
CA LEU A 96 7.52 3.20 6.34
C LEU A 96 6.01 3.17 6.65
N LEU A 97 5.15 3.50 5.68
CA LEU A 97 3.69 3.47 5.85
C LEU A 97 3.21 2.04 6.12
N LEU A 98 3.56 1.10 5.25
CA LEU A 98 3.27 -0.33 5.44
C LEU A 98 3.97 -0.88 6.69
N THR A 99 5.24 -0.53 6.92
CA THR A 99 6.00 -1.00 8.09
C THR A 99 5.35 -0.56 9.41
N ASN A 100 4.77 0.65 9.46
CA ASN A 100 3.99 1.11 10.62
C ASN A 100 2.71 0.27 10.81
N ARG A 101 2.02 -0.12 9.74
CA ARG A 101 0.85 -1.03 9.81
C ARG A 101 1.28 -2.39 10.35
N LYS A 102 2.35 -2.99 9.81
CA LYS A 102 2.97 -4.23 10.29
C LYS A 102 3.30 -4.15 11.79
N ALA A 103 3.98 -3.08 12.23
CA ALA A 103 4.36 -2.88 13.64
C ALA A 103 3.15 -2.77 14.58
N LYS A 104 2.11 -2.02 14.19
CA LYS A 104 0.86 -1.93 14.97
C LYS A 104 0.17 -3.29 15.08
N ALA A 105 0.08 -4.02 13.97
CA ALA A 105 -0.54 -5.34 13.91
C ALA A 105 0.22 -6.36 14.77
N LEU A 106 1.55 -6.41 14.62
CA LEU A 106 2.42 -7.29 15.40
C LEU A 106 2.38 -6.94 16.89
N SER A 107 2.44 -5.65 17.24
CA SER A 107 2.30 -5.19 18.63
C SER A 107 0.97 -5.64 19.25
N SER A 108 -0.14 -5.51 18.51
CA SER A 108 -1.46 -5.99 18.94
C SER A 108 -1.49 -7.50 19.14
N LEU A 109 -0.90 -8.27 18.22
CA LEU A 109 -0.81 -9.73 18.31
C LEU A 109 0.01 -10.17 19.52
N LEU A 110 1.19 -9.58 19.74
CA LEU A 110 2.09 -9.93 20.83
C LEU A 110 1.50 -9.56 22.20
N LYS A 111 0.82 -8.41 22.33
CA LYS A 111 0.18 -7.99 23.60
C LYS A 111 -0.91 -8.95 24.08
N ARG A 112 -1.50 -9.75 23.18
CA ARG A 112 -2.53 -10.75 23.54
C ARG A 112 -1.94 -11.98 24.22
N GLN A 113 -0.65 -12.22 24.03
CA GLN A 113 0.05 -13.41 24.52
C GLN A 113 0.23 -13.38 26.04
N LYS A 114 0.22 -14.55 26.67
CA LYS A 114 0.23 -14.67 28.15
C LYS A 114 1.49 -14.07 28.73
N SER A 115 2.62 -14.23 28.07
CA SER A 115 3.91 -13.69 28.52
C SER A 115 4.00 -12.16 28.43
N ALA A 116 3.40 -11.56 27.39
CA ALA A 116 3.39 -10.11 27.21
C ALA A 116 2.56 -9.36 28.25
N LYS A 117 1.48 -9.97 28.77
CA LYS A 117 0.61 -9.37 29.80
C LYS A 117 1.32 -9.12 31.15
N LYS A 118 2.50 -9.71 31.36
CA LYS A 118 3.27 -9.64 32.61
C LYS A 118 4.29 -8.50 32.66
N ILE A 119 4.37 -7.70 31.58
CA ILE A 119 5.38 -6.65 31.43
C ILE A 119 4.72 -5.35 30.93
N ALA A 120 5.38 -4.22 31.20
CA ALA A 120 5.11 -2.99 30.46
C ALA A 120 5.62 -3.20 29.03
N PHE A 121 4.70 -3.44 28.09
CA PHE A 121 5.05 -3.78 26.72
C PHE A 121 5.69 -2.57 26.01
N PRO A 122 6.94 -2.66 25.53
CA PRO A 122 7.60 -1.54 24.88
C PRO A 122 6.91 -1.19 23.56
N PHE A 123 6.97 0.08 23.17
CA PHE A 123 6.48 0.48 21.86
C PHE A 123 7.31 -0.23 20.77
N LEU A 124 6.62 -0.89 19.83
CA LEU A 124 7.28 -1.50 18.67
C LEU A 124 7.43 -0.42 17.59
N GLU A 125 8.65 0.07 17.43
CA GLU A 125 8.96 1.19 16.55
C GLU A 125 9.33 0.69 15.15
N ALA A 126 8.57 1.13 14.15
CA ALA A 126 8.83 0.85 12.75
C ALA A 126 9.90 1.79 12.19
N VAL A 127 10.88 1.21 11.49
CA VAL A 127 11.96 1.93 10.80
C VAL A 127 12.24 1.27 9.44
N VAL A 128 12.79 2.05 8.50
CA VAL A 128 13.25 1.52 7.20
C VAL A 128 14.77 1.61 7.13
N PHE A 129 15.42 0.52 6.76
CA PHE A 129 16.85 0.43 6.51
C PHE A 129 17.11 0.38 5.00
N LEU A 130 17.68 1.46 4.46
CA LEU A 130 18.17 1.55 3.09
C LEU A 130 19.61 0.98 3.05
N SER A 131 19.70 -0.25 2.60
CA SER A 131 20.88 -1.09 2.76
C SER A 131 21.87 -1.06 1.60
N SER A 132 21.53 -0.40 0.48
CA SER A 132 22.45 -0.30 -0.66
C SER A 132 23.57 0.69 -0.37
N GLU A 133 24.81 0.29 -0.62
CA GLU A 133 25.99 1.18 -0.53
C GLU A 133 26.09 2.15 -1.72
N GLN A 134 25.38 1.84 -2.81
CA GLN A 134 25.37 2.64 -4.04
C GLN A 134 24.18 3.62 -4.07
N LEU A 135 23.53 3.87 -2.93
CA LEU A 135 22.38 4.75 -2.85
C LEU A 135 22.80 6.19 -2.55
N ASN A 136 22.36 7.11 -3.39
CA ASN A 136 22.33 8.53 -3.10
C ASN A 136 20.93 8.92 -2.59
N CYS A 137 20.79 9.11 -1.27
CA CYS A 137 19.50 9.38 -0.63
C CYS A 137 19.26 10.88 -0.44
N GLN A 138 18.30 11.42 -1.20
CA GLN A 138 17.91 12.83 -1.27
C GLN A 138 16.44 13.04 -0.87
N LEU A 139 15.92 12.25 0.06
CA LEU A 139 14.60 12.49 0.66
C LEU A 139 14.53 13.89 1.29
N ASP A 140 13.34 14.48 1.35
CA ASP A 140 13.12 15.74 2.06
C ASP A 140 13.26 15.59 3.59
N GLU A 141 13.21 16.70 4.33
CA GLU A 141 13.44 16.68 5.78
C GLU A 141 12.47 15.74 6.52
N LEU A 142 11.19 15.76 6.14
CA LEU A 142 10.15 14.95 6.79
C LEU A 142 10.20 13.47 6.36
N GLY A 143 10.50 13.21 5.09
CA GLY A 143 10.62 11.89 4.48
C GLY A 143 11.82 11.10 5.00
N ARG A 144 12.84 11.78 5.55
CA ARG A 144 13.98 11.14 6.25
C ARG A 144 13.63 10.56 7.62
N ASN A 145 12.48 10.90 8.20
CA ASN A 145 12.12 10.45 9.54
C ASN A 145 12.00 8.92 9.61
N ARG A 146 12.76 8.30 10.52
CA ARG A 146 12.83 6.84 10.74
C ARG A 146 13.33 6.04 9.53
N ILE A 147 14.05 6.71 8.63
CA ILE A 147 14.73 6.11 7.48
C ILE A 147 16.23 6.19 7.73
N PHE A 148 16.90 5.03 7.72
CA PHE A 148 18.31 4.92 8.08
C PHE A 148 19.12 4.31 6.95
N LEU A 149 20.31 4.85 6.73
CA LEU A 149 21.31 4.28 5.84
C LEU A 149 22.23 3.33 6.60
N ARG A 150 23.17 2.70 5.91
CA ARG A 150 24.31 2.03 6.56
C ARG A 150 25.10 3.04 7.39
N ASP A 151 25.56 2.62 8.56
CA ASP A 151 26.53 3.39 9.33
C ASP A 151 27.83 3.49 8.52
N VAL A 152 28.15 4.70 8.06
CA VAL A 152 29.37 5.01 7.31
C VAL A 152 30.41 5.66 8.21
N GLU A 153 31.66 5.25 8.05
CA GLU A 153 32.82 6.10 8.35
C GLU A 153 32.93 7.14 7.21
N ASN A 154 32.06 8.15 7.23
CA ASN A 154 32.10 9.40 6.44
C ASN A 154 32.64 9.33 4.98
N LYS A 155 31.93 8.66 4.05
CA LYS A 155 32.33 8.60 2.61
C LYS A 155 31.52 9.47 1.65
N HIS A 156 30.36 10.00 2.05
CA HIS A 156 29.44 10.72 1.15
C HIS A 156 28.87 12.04 1.69
N GLY A 157 29.43 12.58 2.78
CA GLY A 157 29.00 13.87 3.35
C GLY A 157 27.61 13.86 3.99
N ASP A 158 27.04 12.69 4.24
CA ASP A 158 25.84 12.51 5.05
C ASP A 158 26.26 12.11 6.47
N ASP A 159 26.42 13.10 7.35
CA ASP A 159 26.81 12.91 8.75
C ASP A 159 25.68 12.35 9.65
N ARG A 160 24.57 11.91 9.05
CA ARG A 160 23.43 11.37 9.80
C ARG A 160 23.79 10.01 10.44
N PRO A 161 23.27 9.74 11.65
CA PRO A 161 23.40 8.42 12.27
C PRO A 161 22.83 7.32 11.38
N GLY A 162 23.58 6.22 11.21
CA GLY A 162 23.12 5.03 10.48
C GLY A 162 22.18 4.15 11.30
N ILE A 163 21.78 3.03 10.71
CA ILE A 163 20.82 2.09 11.30
C ILE A 163 21.30 1.53 12.64
N ARG A 164 22.59 1.24 12.83
CA ARG A 164 23.11 0.73 14.11
C ARG A 164 23.03 1.79 15.19
N GLU A 165 23.37 3.04 14.89
CA GLU A 165 23.21 4.15 15.85
C GLU A 165 21.74 4.35 16.26
N ALA A 166 20.81 4.19 15.32
CA ALA A 166 19.38 4.21 15.63
C ALA A 166 18.98 3.07 16.57
N LEU A 167 19.35 1.82 16.23
CA LEU A 167 18.92 0.64 16.98
C LEU A 167 19.58 0.52 18.36
N VAL A 168 20.86 0.90 18.50
CA VAL A 168 21.64 0.70 19.73
C VAL A 168 21.64 1.93 20.63
N ASN A 169 21.70 3.12 20.03
CA ASN A 169 21.86 4.38 20.76
C ASN A 169 20.65 5.31 20.64
N ARG A 170 19.60 4.92 19.90
CA ARG A 170 18.40 5.72 19.66
C ARG A 170 18.70 7.09 19.03
N ARG A 171 19.74 7.17 18.20
CA ARG A 171 20.12 8.39 17.48
C ARG A 171 19.56 8.37 16.07
N GLY A 172 18.75 9.36 15.71
CA GLY A 172 18.09 9.39 14.41
C GLY A 172 16.90 10.35 14.33
N ALA A 173 16.63 10.88 13.13
CA ALA A 173 15.48 11.72 12.87
C ALA A 173 14.16 10.94 13.02
N GLY A 174 13.15 11.56 13.63
CA GLY A 174 11.80 11.00 13.77
C GLY A 174 11.65 9.86 14.78
N LEU A 175 12.71 9.53 15.53
CA LEU A 175 12.63 8.58 16.64
C LEU A 175 11.94 9.25 17.84
N ARG A 176 11.07 8.52 18.54
CA ARG A 176 10.42 9.05 19.74
C ARG A 176 11.43 9.31 20.86
N GLU A 177 11.32 10.44 21.54
CA GLU A 177 11.97 10.60 22.85
C GLU A 177 11.39 9.58 23.83
N TYR A 178 12.27 8.86 24.55
CA TYR A 178 11.88 7.67 25.29
C TYR A 178 11.99 7.88 26.80
N PRO A 179 10.87 8.08 27.51
CA PRO A 179 10.80 7.80 28.93
C PRO A 179 9.74 6.72 29.22
N SER A 180 10.11 5.60 29.86
CA SER A 180 9.33 4.90 30.92
C SER A 180 9.50 3.37 31.07
N SER A 181 10.14 2.63 30.16
CA SER A 181 10.40 1.20 30.40
C SER A 181 11.76 0.76 29.88
N ARG A 182 12.72 0.64 30.81
CA ARG A 182 14.03 0.05 30.55
C ARG A 182 13.80 -1.38 30.05
N ILE A 183 14.24 -1.69 28.83
CA ILE A 183 14.25 -3.07 28.34
C ILE A 183 15.37 -3.80 29.10
N ASP A 184 14.97 -4.55 30.11
CA ASP A 184 15.84 -5.41 30.90
C ASP A 184 15.70 -6.87 30.48
N THR A 185 16.47 -7.75 31.13
CA THR A 185 16.45 -9.19 30.85
C THR A 185 15.07 -9.82 31.10
N LYS A 186 14.25 -9.29 32.02
CA LYS A 186 12.91 -9.79 32.32
C LYS A 186 11.96 -9.47 31.18
N VAL A 187 11.97 -8.21 30.71
CA VAL A 187 11.20 -7.76 29.54
C VAL A 187 11.62 -8.57 28.30
N ALA A 188 12.92 -8.75 28.08
CA ALA A 188 13.43 -9.51 26.94
C ALA A 188 12.94 -10.95 26.92
N LYS A 189 13.04 -11.67 28.05
CA LYS A 189 12.54 -13.05 28.14
C LYS A 189 11.03 -13.13 27.89
N ALA A 190 10.25 -12.20 28.45
CA ALA A 190 8.81 -12.17 28.24
C ALA A 190 8.43 -11.91 26.77
N LEU A 191 9.19 -11.06 26.05
CA LEU A 191 8.98 -10.82 24.63
C LEU A 191 9.39 -12.02 23.76
N VAL A 192 10.48 -12.71 24.08
CA VAL A 192 10.87 -13.96 23.40
C VAL A 192 9.73 -14.97 23.48
N HIS A 193 9.22 -15.23 24.69
CA HIS A 193 8.09 -16.13 24.87
C HIS A 193 6.82 -15.64 24.18
N ALA A 194 6.54 -14.34 24.17
CA ALA A 194 5.40 -13.79 23.45
C ALA A 194 5.51 -14.00 21.92
N VAL A 195 6.71 -13.88 21.36
CA VAL A 195 6.96 -14.16 19.94
C VAL A 195 6.74 -15.64 19.62
N ASP A 196 7.24 -16.55 20.48
CA ASP A 196 7.02 -17.99 20.30
C ASP A 196 5.54 -18.37 20.50
N GLU A 197 4.85 -17.79 21.49
CA GLU A 197 3.41 -17.97 21.75
C GLU A 197 2.54 -17.46 20.58
N ALA A 198 2.93 -16.35 19.95
CA ALA A 198 2.23 -15.79 18.79
C ALA A 198 2.36 -16.67 17.53
N GLY A 199 3.25 -17.67 17.54
CA GLY A 199 3.38 -18.59 16.42
C GLY A 199 3.96 -17.94 15.17
N ILE A 200 4.85 -16.96 15.33
CA ILE A 200 5.59 -16.35 14.22
C ILE A 200 6.39 -17.46 13.50
N ARG A 201 5.98 -17.83 12.29
CA ARG A 201 6.48 -18.98 11.52
C ARG A 201 6.45 -18.65 10.04
N HIS A 202 7.30 -19.32 9.27
CA HIS A 202 7.08 -19.44 7.84
C HIS A 202 5.95 -20.44 7.59
N SER A 203 4.91 -20.03 6.85
CA SER A 203 3.79 -20.92 6.52
C SER A 203 3.57 -20.94 5.00
N PRO A 204 4.22 -21.87 4.26
CA PRO A 204 3.99 -22.03 2.82
C PRO A 204 2.52 -22.31 2.47
N LYS A 205 1.78 -22.97 3.37
CA LYS A 205 0.34 -23.23 3.22
C LYS A 205 -0.51 -21.96 3.31
N ALA A 206 0.00 -20.89 3.92
CA ALA A 206 -0.72 -19.63 4.10
C ALA A 206 -0.87 -18.82 2.81
N ARG A 207 -0.09 -19.15 1.79
CA ARG A 207 0.07 -18.37 0.57
C ARG A 207 -0.55 -19.07 -0.65
N LYS A 208 -1.74 -19.68 -0.53
CA LYS A 208 -2.43 -20.28 -1.70
C LYS A 208 -3.87 -19.83 -1.85
N VAL A 209 -4.23 -19.49 -3.09
CA VAL A 209 -5.60 -19.19 -3.53
C VAL A 209 -5.86 -19.99 -4.80
N GLY A 210 -6.61 -21.08 -4.69
CA GLY A 210 -6.72 -22.06 -5.78
C GLY A 210 -5.34 -22.58 -6.17
N ASP A 211 -5.03 -22.49 -7.46
CA ASP A 211 -3.75 -22.94 -8.03
C ASP A 211 -2.65 -21.87 -7.98
N TYR A 212 -2.88 -20.73 -7.33
CA TYR A 212 -1.93 -19.62 -7.28
C TYR A 212 -1.23 -19.52 -5.92
N GLU A 213 0.09 -19.38 -5.95
CA GLU A 213 0.94 -19.10 -4.79
C GLU A 213 1.13 -17.59 -4.64
N LEU A 214 0.69 -17.03 -3.51
CA LEU A 214 0.83 -15.61 -3.19
C LEU A 214 2.31 -15.29 -2.91
N ARG A 215 2.86 -14.32 -3.62
CA ARG A 215 4.25 -13.87 -3.52
C ARG A 215 4.28 -12.51 -2.81
N ASP A 216 4.49 -11.43 -3.57
CA ASP A 216 4.64 -10.08 -3.04
C ASP A 216 3.28 -9.43 -2.79
N LEU A 217 3.16 -8.74 -1.66
CA LEU A 217 2.02 -7.86 -1.38
C LEU A 217 2.13 -6.63 -2.30
N LEU A 218 1.17 -6.47 -3.20
CA LEU A 218 1.08 -5.33 -4.12
C LEU A 218 0.40 -4.13 -3.46
N GLU A 219 -0.66 -4.40 -2.70
CA GLU A 219 -1.50 -3.36 -2.11
C GLU A 219 -2.24 -3.90 -0.89
N GLU A 220 -2.48 -3.04 0.10
CA GLU A 220 -3.34 -3.33 1.24
C GLU A 220 -4.32 -2.19 1.43
N GLY A 221 -5.60 -2.52 1.40
CA GLY A 221 -6.67 -1.59 1.70
C GLY A 221 -7.57 -2.09 2.83
N PRO A 222 -8.60 -1.32 3.19
CA PRO A 222 -9.52 -1.72 4.24
C PRO A 222 -10.19 -3.07 3.95
N GLY A 223 -9.89 -4.09 4.76
CA GLY A 223 -10.52 -5.41 4.66
C GLY A 223 -10.06 -6.29 3.48
N TYR A 224 -9.00 -5.92 2.76
CA TYR A 224 -8.43 -6.75 1.71
C TYR A 224 -6.91 -6.61 1.59
N GLN A 225 -6.27 -7.63 1.03
CA GLN A 225 -4.88 -7.58 0.56
C GLN A 225 -4.83 -8.01 -0.90
N GLU A 226 -3.99 -7.34 -1.70
CA GLU A 226 -3.71 -7.71 -3.07
C GLU A 226 -2.29 -8.20 -3.24
N TRP A 227 -2.16 -9.33 -3.91
CA TRP A 227 -0.92 -10.05 -4.04
C TRP A 227 -0.57 -10.25 -5.50
N PHE A 228 0.72 -10.16 -5.82
CA PHE A 228 1.27 -10.83 -6.98
C PHE A 228 1.29 -12.32 -6.67
N ALA A 229 0.81 -13.13 -7.60
CA ALA A 229 0.77 -14.57 -7.43
C ALA A 229 1.23 -15.28 -8.71
N GLU A 230 1.91 -16.41 -8.52
CA GLU A 230 2.35 -17.29 -9.59
C GLU A 230 1.57 -18.60 -9.53
N HIS A 231 1.22 -19.15 -10.69
CA HIS A 231 0.57 -20.46 -10.74
C HIS A 231 1.52 -21.55 -10.23
N ALA A 232 1.08 -22.34 -9.26
CA ALA A 232 1.89 -23.30 -8.51
C ALA A 232 2.61 -24.33 -9.39
N THR A 233 1.99 -24.74 -10.50
CA THR A 233 2.52 -25.73 -11.43
C THR A 233 2.94 -25.19 -12.80
N LEU A 234 2.38 -24.06 -13.25
CA LEU A 234 2.55 -23.54 -14.61
C LEU A 234 3.38 -22.27 -14.55
N LYS A 235 4.70 -22.42 -14.76
CA LYS A 235 5.65 -21.31 -14.73
C LYS A 235 5.28 -20.24 -15.75
N GLY A 236 5.47 -18.97 -15.38
CA GLY A 236 5.19 -17.82 -16.26
C GLY A 236 3.71 -17.40 -16.29
N ILE A 237 2.82 -18.12 -15.59
CA ILE A 237 1.43 -17.69 -15.42
C ILE A 237 1.32 -16.93 -14.11
N TYR A 238 0.98 -15.64 -14.24
CA TYR A 238 0.89 -14.70 -13.13
C TYR A 238 -0.52 -14.14 -12.98
N SER A 239 -0.91 -13.81 -11.75
CA SER A 239 -2.20 -13.17 -11.44
C SER A 239 -2.04 -12.12 -10.35
N ARG A 240 -2.89 -11.09 -10.40
CA ARG A 240 -3.12 -10.19 -9.27
C ARG A 240 -4.28 -10.80 -8.49
N VAL A 241 -4.08 -11.08 -7.20
CA VAL A 241 -5.06 -11.77 -6.36
C VAL A 241 -5.51 -10.84 -5.26
N ARG A 242 -6.75 -10.36 -5.35
CA ARG A 242 -7.39 -9.64 -4.25
C ARG A 242 -8.06 -10.62 -3.33
N GLN A 243 -7.56 -10.74 -2.11
CA GLN A 243 -8.15 -11.55 -1.05
C GLN A 243 -8.86 -10.67 -0.04
N TYR A 244 -10.16 -10.93 0.17
CA TYR A 244 -10.92 -10.29 1.23
C TYR A 244 -10.59 -10.95 2.56
N LEU A 245 -10.22 -10.13 3.54
CA LEU A 245 -9.71 -10.61 4.81
C LEU A 245 -10.85 -11.09 5.70
N VAL A 246 -10.79 -12.35 6.12
CA VAL A 246 -11.74 -12.94 7.05
C VAL A 246 -11.08 -13.11 8.42
N ALA A 247 -11.69 -12.53 9.45
CA ALA A 247 -11.21 -12.68 10.82
C ALA A 247 -11.35 -14.11 11.34
N ASP A 248 -10.42 -14.55 12.20
CA ASP A 248 -10.43 -15.89 12.79
C ASP A 248 -11.71 -16.15 13.61
N ALA A 249 -12.23 -15.11 14.26
CA ALA A 249 -13.46 -15.14 15.04
C ALA A 249 -14.71 -14.71 14.26
N ALA A 250 -14.63 -14.59 12.92
CA ALA A 250 -15.78 -14.20 12.10
C ALA A 250 -16.88 -15.25 12.19
N ASN A 251 -18.11 -14.79 12.46
CA ASN A 251 -19.29 -15.64 12.37
C ASN A 251 -19.65 -15.92 10.90
N GLU A 252 -20.54 -16.89 10.69
CA GLU A 252 -20.97 -17.31 9.36
C GLU A 252 -21.61 -16.15 8.55
N GLU A 253 -22.31 -15.23 9.21
CA GLU A 253 -22.93 -14.07 8.55
C GLU A 253 -21.89 -13.12 7.96
N GLU A 254 -20.83 -12.80 8.71
CA GLU A 254 -19.73 -11.94 8.24
C GLU A 254 -18.93 -12.61 7.12
N ARG A 255 -18.66 -13.91 7.23
CA ARG A 255 -18.04 -14.68 6.13
C ARG A 255 -18.88 -14.59 4.86
N ARG A 256 -20.19 -14.83 4.96
CA ARG A 256 -21.11 -14.70 3.82
C ARG A 256 -21.20 -13.28 3.29
N ARG A 257 -21.09 -12.25 4.14
CA ARG A 257 -21.07 -10.85 3.70
C ARG A 257 -19.85 -10.56 2.84
N LEU A 258 -18.66 -10.97 3.27
CA LEU A 258 -17.42 -10.83 2.49
C LEU A 258 -17.47 -11.65 1.19
N GLN A 259 -18.03 -12.85 1.24
CA GLN A 259 -18.27 -13.69 0.05
C GLN A 259 -19.19 -12.98 -0.96
N ARG A 260 -20.32 -12.43 -0.49
CA ARG A 260 -21.23 -11.64 -1.35
C ARG A 260 -20.54 -10.41 -1.94
N ALA A 261 -19.68 -9.73 -1.18
CA ALA A 261 -18.92 -8.58 -1.68
C ALA A 261 -17.95 -8.96 -2.81
N ALA A 262 -17.16 -10.03 -2.62
CA ALA A 262 -16.23 -10.53 -3.63
C ALA A 262 -16.96 -11.04 -4.89
N VAL A 263 -18.06 -11.79 -4.72
CA VAL A 263 -18.89 -12.27 -5.84
C VAL A 263 -19.51 -11.11 -6.60
N ARG A 264 -19.96 -10.06 -5.91
CA ARG A 264 -20.49 -8.84 -6.54
C ARG A 264 -19.42 -8.17 -7.40
N GLU A 265 -18.22 -7.97 -6.88
CA GLU A 265 -17.10 -7.40 -7.66
C GLU A 265 -16.82 -8.24 -8.92
N PHE A 266 -16.66 -9.55 -8.76
CA PHE A 266 -16.41 -10.46 -9.88
C PHE A 266 -17.53 -10.37 -10.94
N LYS A 267 -18.80 -10.45 -10.53
CA LYS A 267 -19.96 -10.38 -11.44
C LYS A 267 -20.10 -9.02 -12.12
N THR A 268 -19.72 -7.93 -11.44
CA THR A 268 -19.70 -6.60 -12.06
C THR A 268 -18.76 -6.61 -13.27
N LEU A 269 -17.59 -7.21 -13.14
CA LEU A 269 -16.54 -7.21 -14.16
C LEU A 269 -16.67 -8.30 -15.23
N GLN A 270 -17.32 -9.42 -14.94
CA GLN A 270 -17.38 -10.59 -15.83
C GLN A 270 -17.82 -10.28 -17.27
N ASN A 271 -18.65 -9.24 -17.46
CA ASN A 271 -19.19 -8.84 -18.77
C ASN A 271 -18.68 -7.46 -19.25
N LEU A 272 -17.60 -6.95 -18.65
CA LEU A 272 -16.97 -5.68 -19.02
C LEU A 272 -15.68 -5.95 -19.80
N ASP A 273 -15.82 -6.20 -21.10
CA ASP A 273 -14.70 -6.35 -22.03
C ASP A 273 -14.38 -5.00 -22.69
N HIS A 274 -13.35 -4.32 -22.20
CA HIS A 274 -12.89 -3.04 -22.70
C HIS A 274 -11.41 -2.84 -22.36
N PRO A 275 -10.57 -2.30 -23.27
CA PRO A 275 -9.13 -2.15 -23.05
C PRO A 275 -8.78 -1.30 -21.81
N GLY A 276 -9.65 -0.35 -21.46
CA GLY A 276 -9.50 0.52 -20.29
C GLY A 276 -10.01 -0.03 -18.95
N ILE A 277 -10.39 -1.31 -18.88
CA ILE A 277 -10.88 -1.96 -17.65
C ILE A 277 -9.96 -3.13 -17.30
N LEU A 278 -9.54 -3.23 -16.04
CA LEU A 278 -8.68 -4.34 -15.60
C LEU A 278 -9.48 -5.65 -15.64
N SER A 279 -9.06 -6.56 -16.52
CA SER A 279 -9.78 -7.82 -16.75
C SER A 279 -9.77 -8.72 -15.52
N VAL A 280 -10.96 -9.12 -15.09
CA VAL A 280 -11.14 -10.19 -14.11
C VAL A 280 -10.93 -11.55 -14.77
N ARG A 281 -10.30 -12.48 -14.07
CA ARG A 281 -10.00 -13.84 -14.58
C ARG A 281 -10.83 -14.90 -13.90
N ASP A 282 -10.91 -14.87 -12.57
CA ASP A 282 -11.56 -15.93 -11.80
C ASP A 282 -11.99 -15.44 -10.42
N TYR A 283 -12.84 -16.23 -9.77
CA TYR A 283 -13.24 -16.09 -8.37
C TYR A 283 -12.94 -17.39 -7.63
N LYS A 284 -12.31 -17.29 -6.46
CA LYS A 284 -12.03 -18.44 -5.59
C LYS A 284 -12.59 -18.21 -4.20
N ASP A 285 -13.33 -19.18 -3.69
CA ASP A 285 -13.68 -19.23 -2.28
C ASP A 285 -12.57 -19.99 -1.53
N ALA A 286 -11.57 -19.26 -1.05
CA ALA A 286 -10.41 -19.84 -0.38
C ALA A 286 -10.64 -19.91 1.13
N GLU A 287 -9.92 -20.83 1.80
CA GLU A 287 -10.02 -21.07 3.25
C GLU A 287 -9.88 -19.78 4.09
N ARG A 288 -8.98 -18.89 3.66
CA ARG A 288 -8.63 -17.62 4.33
C ARG A 288 -9.51 -16.44 3.94
N GLY A 289 -10.45 -16.67 3.04
CA GLY A 289 -11.37 -15.66 2.55
C GLY A 289 -11.55 -15.72 1.04
N PRO A 290 -12.68 -15.19 0.55
CA PRO A 290 -12.97 -15.15 -0.87
C PRO A 290 -11.97 -14.23 -1.59
N ALA A 291 -11.62 -14.61 -2.81
CA ALA A 291 -10.63 -13.92 -3.61
C ALA A 291 -11.08 -13.72 -5.05
N VAL A 292 -10.72 -12.57 -5.61
CA VAL A 292 -10.95 -12.22 -7.02
C VAL A 292 -9.60 -12.12 -7.70
N LEU A 293 -9.46 -12.83 -8.82
CA LEU A 293 -8.22 -12.93 -9.59
C LEU A 293 -8.33 -12.02 -10.81
N PHE A 294 -7.29 -11.23 -11.06
CA PHE A 294 -7.21 -10.27 -12.15
C PHE A 294 -5.99 -10.55 -13.02
N HIS A 295 -6.03 -10.01 -14.23
CA HIS A 295 -4.84 -9.91 -15.06
C HIS A 295 -3.72 -9.16 -14.32
N TYR A 296 -2.50 -9.67 -14.43
CA TYR A 296 -1.29 -9.05 -13.90
C TYR A 296 -0.29 -8.86 -15.03
N GLU A 297 0.35 -7.70 -15.02
CA GLU A 297 1.45 -7.32 -15.90
C GLU A 297 2.59 -6.84 -15.03
N LYS A 298 3.80 -7.33 -15.30
CA LYS A 298 4.95 -7.18 -14.38
C LYS A 298 5.38 -5.73 -14.23
N ASP A 299 5.39 -5.00 -15.33
CA ASP A 299 5.88 -3.62 -15.40
C ASP A 299 4.75 -2.60 -15.22
N ALA A 300 3.53 -3.06 -14.92
CA ALA A 300 2.41 -2.16 -14.68
C ALA A 300 2.55 -1.43 -13.34
N VAL A 301 2.20 -0.15 -13.33
CA VAL A 301 2.35 0.74 -12.17
C VAL A 301 1.04 1.43 -11.82
N ARG A 302 0.82 1.73 -10.55
CA ARG A 302 -0.36 2.50 -10.12
C ARG A 302 -0.27 3.94 -10.66
N PHE A 303 -1.41 4.56 -10.98
CA PHE A 303 -1.42 5.84 -11.69
C PHE A 303 -0.84 7.00 -10.87
N ASP A 304 -1.05 7.03 -9.56
CA ASP A 304 -0.38 7.99 -8.66
C ASP A 304 1.15 7.88 -8.74
N HIS A 305 1.70 6.65 -8.71
CA HIS A 305 3.13 6.42 -8.87
C HIS A 305 3.62 6.81 -10.26
N PHE A 306 2.83 6.55 -11.30
CA PHE A 306 3.14 6.98 -12.65
C PHE A 306 3.23 8.52 -12.76
N ILE A 307 2.25 9.24 -12.23
CA ILE A 307 2.27 10.71 -12.19
C ILE A 307 3.49 11.20 -11.39
N ALA A 308 3.75 10.65 -10.20
CA ALA A 308 4.89 11.04 -9.38
C ALA A 308 6.25 10.82 -10.06
N ALA A 309 6.37 9.78 -10.89
CA ALA A 309 7.60 9.47 -11.61
C ALA A 309 7.76 10.25 -12.92
N ARG A 310 6.66 10.46 -13.66
CA ARG A 310 6.70 10.81 -15.10
C ARG A 310 5.99 12.11 -15.44
N TRP A 311 5.27 12.76 -14.53
CA TRP A 311 4.41 13.90 -14.89
C TRP A 311 5.13 15.02 -15.65
N GLY A 312 6.39 15.32 -15.27
CA GLY A 312 7.22 16.31 -15.94
C GLY A 312 7.74 15.90 -17.32
N ASP A 313 7.78 14.59 -17.60
CA ASP A 313 8.22 14.03 -18.89
C ASP A 313 7.06 13.92 -19.90
N LEU A 314 5.81 13.96 -19.43
CA LEU A 314 4.63 13.79 -20.28
C LEU A 314 4.35 15.05 -21.10
N THR A 315 4.23 14.88 -22.42
CA THR A 315 3.72 15.94 -23.29
C THR A 315 2.23 16.20 -23.03
N ILE A 316 1.74 17.36 -23.48
CA ILE A 316 0.31 17.67 -23.39
C ILE A 316 -0.55 16.64 -24.15
N ASP A 317 -0.07 16.19 -25.31
CA ASP A 317 -0.76 15.17 -26.12
C ASP A 317 -0.86 13.84 -25.36
N GLN A 318 0.23 13.42 -24.71
CA GLN A 318 0.20 12.22 -23.88
C GLN A 318 -0.77 12.35 -22.69
N LYS A 319 -0.83 13.52 -22.04
CA LYS A 319 -1.80 13.79 -20.97
C LYS A 319 -3.24 13.73 -21.50
N LEU A 320 -3.51 14.33 -22.66
CA LEU A 320 -4.83 14.28 -23.29
C LEU A 320 -5.22 12.86 -23.70
N ASP A 321 -4.31 12.07 -24.27
CA ASP A 321 -4.56 10.69 -24.65
C ASP A 321 -4.86 9.81 -23.44
N LEU A 322 -4.10 9.96 -22.35
CA LEU A 322 -4.36 9.29 -21.09
C LEU A 322 -5.75 9.64 -20.54
N PHE A 323 -6.10 10.93 -20.54
CA PHE A 323 -7.41 11.35 -20.09
C PHE A 323 -8.54 10.79 -20.95
N ARG A 324 -8.38 10.80 -22.29
CA ARG A 324 -9.34 10.19 -23.23
C ARG A 324 -9.55 8.72 -22.96
N GLN A 325 -8.50 7.96 -22.66
CA GLN A 325 -8.61 6.54 -22.30
C GLN A 325 -9.52 6.35 -21.06
N LEU A 326 -9.32 7.16 -20.02
CA LEU A 326 -10.17 7.13 -18.81
C LEU A 326 -11.62 7.46 -19.12
N VAL A 327 -11.87 8.56 -19.83
CA VAL A 327 -13.22 9.00 -20.20
C VAL A 327 -13.94 7.93 -21.04
N PHE A 328 -13.26 7.30 -22.00
CA PHE A 328 -13.86 6.24 -22.80
C PHE A 328 -14.16 4.98 -21.99
N ALA A 329 -13.29 4.60 -21.06
CA ALA A 329 -13.54 3.47 -20.16
C ALA A 329 -14.75 3.74 -19.24
N VAL A 330 -14.86 4.95 -18.66
CA VAL A 330 -16.01 5.35 -17.83
C VAL A 330 -17.29 5.40 -18.66
N ARG A 331 -17.25 6.01 -19.85
CA ARG A 331 -18.41 6.04 -20.77
C ARG A 331 -18.89 4.63 -21.14
N PHE A 332 -17.96 3.71 -21.37
CA PHE A 332 -18.30 2.31 -21.66
C PHE A 332 -19.08 1.66 -20.52
N VAL A 333 -18.63 1.81 -19.26
CA VAL A 333 -19.31 1.19 -18.11
C VAL A 333 -20.63 1.88 -17.76
N HIS A 334 -20.74 3.20 -17.92
CA HIS A 334 -22.02 3.94 -17.82
C HIS A 334 -23.02 3.46 -18.88
N GLY A 335 -22.56 3.18 -20.11
CA GLY A 335 -23.38 2.53 -21.15
C GLY A 335 -23.89 1.14 -20.77
N LYS A 336 -23.26 0.47 -19.80
CA LYS A 336 -23.68 -0.80 -19.19
C LYS A 336 -24.42 -0.61 -17.86
N LYS A 337 -24.78 0.62 -17.51
CA LYS A 337 -25.43 1.02 -16.25
C LYS A 337 -24.63 0.65 -15.01
N VAL A 338 -23.30 0.67 -15.11
CA VAL A 338 -22.38 0.43 -13.99
C VAL A 338 -21.75 1.75 -13.58
N VAL A 339 -21.84 2.11 -12.30
CA VAL A 339 -21.16 3.27 -11.70
C VAL A 339 -20.02 2.77 -10.82
N HIS A 340 -18.82 3.34 -10.94
CA HIS A 340 -17.61 2.89 -10.24
C HIS A 340 -17.57 3.32 -8.76
N ARG A 341 -17.93 4.58 -8.47
CA ARG A 341 -18.08 5.18 -7.11
C ARG A 341 -16.81 5.36 -6.27
N SER A 342 -15.66 4.91 -6.77
CA SER A 342 -14.36 5.06 -6.11
C SER A 342 -13.22 5.33 -7.09
N LEU A 343 -13.53 6.08 -8.14
CA LEU A 343 -12.52 6.39 -9.17
C LEU A 343 -11.51 7.39 -8.58
N SER A 344 -10.24 6.99 -8.56
CA SER A 344 -9.13 7.74 -7.96
C SER A 344 -7.82 7.27 -8.61
N PRO A 345 -6.69 7.92 -8.32
CA PRO A 345 -5.40 7.46 -8.82
C PRO A 345 -5.03 6.04 -8.38
N GLN A 346 -5.54 5.59 -7.22
CA GLN A 346 -5.26 4.26 -6.70
C GLN A 346 -6.04 3.15 -7.44
N SER A 347 -7.20 3.50 -8.00
CA SER A 347 -8.02 2.58 -8.78
C SER A 347 -7.63 2.53 -10.27
N ILE A 348 -6.48 3.09 -10.66
CA ILE A 348 -6.00 3.08 -12.05
C ILE A 348 -4.60 2.47 -12.11
N VAL A 349 -4.42 1.54 -13.05
CA VAL A 349 -3.13 0.89 -13.34
C VAL A 349 -2.67 1.27 -14.75
N VAL A 350 -1.42 1.70 -14.87
CA VAL A 350 -0.74 2.05 -16.13
C VAL A 350 0.07 0.87 -16.61
N PHE A 351 -0.27 0.37 -17.78
CA PHE A 351 0.46 -0.66 -18.50
C PHE A 351 1.46 0.00 -19.44
N HIS A 352 2.62 -0.63 -19.60
CA HIS A 352 3.73 -0.13 -20.42
C HIS A 352 4.10 1.33 -20.09
N PRO A 353 4.42 1.66 -18.82
CA PRO A 353 4.66 3.04 -18.39
C PRO A 353 5.84 3.72 -19.08
N ASP A 354 6.79 2.95 -19.62
CA ASP A 354 7.95 3.47 -20.35
C ASP A 354 7.69 3.62 -21.87
N SER A 355 6.50 3.23 -22.34
CA SER A 355 6.09 3.41 -23.74
C SER A 355 5.73 4.87 -24.02
N LYS A 356 5.81 5.28 -25.29
CA LYS A 356 5.23 6.55 -25.74
C LYS A 356 3.71 6.57 -25.64
N GLU A 357 3.09 5.39 -25.67
CA GLU A 357 1.65 5.15 -25.61
C GLU A 357 1.31 4.25 -24.41
N PRO A 358 1.37 4.78 -23.18
CA PRO A 358 0.96 4.04 -22.00
C PRO A 358 -0.55 3.76 -22.01
N GLN A 359 -0.96 2.63 -21.44
CA GLN A 359 -2.36 2.18 -21.43
C GLN A 359 -2.93 2.19 -20.02
N LEU A 360 -4.05 2.87 -19.79
CA LEU A 360 -4.71 2.92 -18.49
C LEU A 360 -5.78 1.84 -18.36
N LYS A 361 -5.82 1.17 -17.22
CA LYS A 361 -6.87 0.22 -16.86
C LYS A 361 -7.46 0.54 -15.49
N ILE A 362 -8.78 0.72 -15.43
CA ILE A 362 -9.51 0.96 -14.19
C ILE A 362 -9.68 -0.37 -13.45
N ALA A 363 -9.25 -0.38 -12.20
CA ALA A 363 -9.33 -1.48 -11.24
C ALA A 363 -10.24 -1.07 -10.06
N HIS A 364 -10.29 -1.87 -8.99
CA HIS A 364 -10.97 -1.52 -7.73
C HIS A 364 -12.51 -1.33 -7.84
N TRP A 365 -13.21 -2.39 -8.27
CA TRP A 365 -14.65 -2.36 -8.52
C TRP A 365 -15.50 -2.78 -7.31
N GLN A 366 -14.93 -2.79 -6.10
CA GLN A 366 -15.61 -3.29 -4.88
C GLN A 366 -16.87 -2.48 -4.52
N LEU A 367 -16.88 -1.18 -4.82
CA LEU A 367 -17.99 -0.26 -4.56
C LEU A 367 -18.94 -0.08 -5.74
N ALA A 368 -18.62 -0.69 -6.89
CA ALA A 368 -19.38 -0.51 -8.11
C ALA A 368 -20.81 -1.04 -7.96
N VAL A 369 -21.75 -0.33 -8.57
CA VAL A 369 -23.18 -0.67 -8.54
C VAL A 369 -23.75 -0.71 -9.95
N ARG A 370 -24.67 -1.65 -10.19
CA ARG A 370 -25.49 -1.68 -11.40
C ARG A 370 -26.82 -0.96 -11.14
N GLN A 371 -27.14 0.00 -12.00
CA GLN A 371 -28.41 0.73 -11.97
C GLN A 371 -29.40 0.02 -12.88
N ASP A 372 -30.09 -0.99 -12.34
CA ASP A 372 -31.17 -1.66 -13.06
C ASP A 372 -32.44 -0.80 -12.94
N GLY A 373 -33.13 -0.53 -14.06
CA GLY A 373 -34.22 0.45 -14.19
C GLY A 373 -35.53 0.20 -13.41
N GLY A 374 -35.52 -0.65 -12.39
CA GLY A 374 -36.58 -0.73 -11.37
C GLY A 374 -36.02 -0.20 -10.05
N THR A 375 -36.81 0.63 -9.34
CA THR A 375 -36.52 1.22 -8.01
C THR A 375 -35.16 0.84 -7.44
N ALA A 376 -34.22 1.81 -7.37
CA ALA A 376 -32.86 1.67 -6.87
C ALA A 376 -32.79 1.06 -5.45
N HIS A 377 -33.10 -0.22 -5.34
CA HIS A 377 -32.67 -1.06 -4.27
C HIS A 377 -31.28 -1.50 -4.70
N ALA A 378 -30.29 -0.66 -4.38
CA ALA A 378 -29.01 -1.19 -3.97
C ALA A 378 -29.35 -2.36 -3.03
N THR A 379 -29.26 -3.59 -3.53
CA THR A 379 -29.78 -4.78 -2.84
C THR A 379 -29.30 -4.70 -1.39
N ALA A 380 -30.26 -4.58 -0.47
CA ALA A 380 -30.06 -4.13 0.90
C ALA A 380 -29.31 -5.12 1.80
N SER A 381 -28.40 -5.92 1.24
CA SER A 381 -27.57 -6.87 1.95
C SER A 381 -26.10 -6.58 1.67
N GLY A 382 -25.52 -5.64 2.42
CA GLY A 382 -24.07 -5.41 2.47
C GLY A 382 -23.55 -4.17 1.74
N THR A 383 -24.30 -3.06 1.75
CA THR A 383 -23.80 -1.76 1.27
C THR A 383 -22.60 -1.31 2.10
N THR A 384 -21.42 -1.53 1.54
CA THR A 384 -20.17 -1.04 2.12
C THR A 384 -20.04 0.44 1.74
N THR A 385 -19.74 1.29 2.72
CA THR A 385 -19.61 2.73 2.51
C THR A 385 -18.24 3.05 1.93
N VAL A 386 -18.13 4.21 1.27
CA VAL A 386 -16.85 4.74 0.78
C VAL A 386 -15.84 4.84 1.94
N ASP A 387 -16.26 5.36 3.09
CA ASP A 387 -15.41 5.50 4.28
C ASP A 387 -14.85 4.16 4.80
N ALA A 388 -15.49 3.03 4.45
CA ALA A 388 -15.06 1.71 4.88
C ALA A 388 -14.06 1.05 3.91
N LEU A 389 -13.92 1.52 2.67
CA LEU A 389 -13.07 0.88 1.64
C LEU A 389 -12.08 1.81 0.93
N VAL A 390 -12.29 3.13 1.01
CA VAL A 390 -11.45 4.11 0.34
C VAL A 390 -10.47 4.73 1.32
N GLU A 391 -9.21 4.82 0.92
CA GLU A 391 -8.18 5.48 1.72
C GLU A 391 -8.41 7.00 1.80
N ALA A 392 -8.02 7.61 2.92
CA ALA A 392 -8.22 9.04 3.15
C ALA A 392 -7.62 9.95 2.05
N GLN A 393 -6.52 9.52 1.41
CA GLN A 393 -5.88 10.26 0.32
C GLN A 393 -6.72 10.22 -0.98
N SER A 394 -7.45 9.14 -1.22
CA SER A 394 -8.34 9.00 -2.37
C SER A 394 -9.63 9.82 -2.21
N MET A 395 -9.99 10.24 -0.99
CA MET A 395 -11.22 10.98 -0.72
C MET A 395 -11.28 12.34 -1.42
N VAL A 396 -10.14 12.94 -1.79
CA VAL A 396 -10.12 14.23 -2.51
C VAL A 396 -10.46 14.11 -4.00
N PHE A 397 -10.64 12.89 -4.49
CA PHE A 397 -11.03 12.60 -5.87
C PHE A 397 -12.50 12.22 -5.98
N LEU A 398 -13.20 12.00 -4.86
CA LEU A 398 -14.57 11.51 -4.87
C LEU A 398 -15.56 12.65 -4.70
N ALA A 399 -16.69 12.52 -5.39
CA ALA A 399 -17.80 13.46 -5.29
C ALA A 399 -18.35 13.52 -3.86
N PRO A 400 -18.76 14.70 -3.35
CA PRO A 400 -19.29 14.84 -1.99
C PRO A 400 -20.45 13.87 -1.67
N GLU A 401 -21.30 13.58 -2.65
CA GLU A 401 -22.45 12.68 -2.55
C GLU A 401 -22.06 11.18 -2.47
N CYS A 402 -20.82 10.80 -2.83
CA CYS A 402 -20.36 9.40 -2.77
C CYS A 402 -20.41 8.79 -1.36
N ARG A 403 -20.47 9.63 -0.33
CA ARG A 403 -20.64 9.21 1.07
C ARG A 403 -22.01 8.58 1.32
N SER A 404 -23.04 8.99 0.58
CA SER A 404 -24.34 8.31 0.58
C SER A 404 -24.25 7.07 -0.32
N VAL A 405 -25.01 6.02 0.01
CA VAL A 405 -25.11 4.83 -0.86
C VAL A 405 -26.35 4.88 -1.76
N ARG A 406 -27.35 5.70 -1.41
CA ARG A 406 -28.65 5.71 -2.09
C ARG A 406 -28.72 6.70 -3.24
N ASP A 407 -27.89 7.74 -3.20
CA ASP A 407 -28.02 8.92 -4.07
C ASP A 407 -26.93 9.00 -5.15
N VAL A 408 -26.11 7.94 -5.28
CA VAL A 408 -24.94 7.97 -6.17
C VAL A 408 -25.35 7.61 -7.60
N THR A 409 -25.09 8.53 -8.51
CA THR A 409 -25.35 8.40 -9.95
C THR A 409 -24.05 8.39 -10.74
N GLU A 410 -24.15 8.26 -12.07
CA GLU A 410 -23.02 8.42 -12.99
C GLU A 410 -22.26 9.74 -12.79
N ALA A 411 -22.92 10.79 -12.27
CA ALA A 411 -22.32 12.09 -11.96
C ALA A 411 -21.17 12.01 -10.95
N ALA A 412 -21.19 11.03 -10.04
CA ALA A 412 -20.11 10.82 -9.09
C ALA A 412 -18.79 10.40 -9.76
N ASP A 413 -18.87 9.58 -10.81
CA ASP A 413 -17.70 9.21 -11.61
C ASP A 413 -17.25 10.38 -12.50
N VAL A 414 -18.18 11.24 -12.95
CA VAL A 414 -17.87 12.47 -13.70
C VAL A 414 -17.08 13.45 -12.85
N PHE A 415 -17.50 13.69 -11.60
CA PHE A 415 -16.71 14.45 -10.63
C PHE A 415 -15.31 13.87 -10.47
N SER A 416 -15.23 12.55 -10.33
CA SER A 416 -13.95 11.85 -10.16
C SER A 416 -13.04 12.00 -11.38
N LEU A 417 -13.61 12.00 -12.59
CA LEU A 417 -12.89 12.32 -13.82
C LEU A 417 -12.36 13.76 -13.82
N GLY A 418 -13.15 14.74 -13.37
CA GLY A 418 -12.70 16.14 -13.23
C GLY A 418 -11.55 16.28 -12.23
N ALA A 419 -11.63 15.62 -11.08
CA ALA A 419 -10.55 15.59 -10.09
C ALA A 419 -9.28 14.86 -10.60
N LEU A 420 -9.44 13.81 -11.40
CA LEU A 420 -8.32 13.12 -12.05
C LEU A 420 -7.69 13.94 -13.17
N ALA A 421 -8.48 14.68 -13.95
CA ALA A 421 -7.97 15.64 -14.91
C ALA A 421 -7.12 16.70 -14.20
N TYR A 422 -7.59 17.22 -13.06
CA TYR A 422 -6.80 18.14 -12.24
C TYR A 422 -5.43 17.57 -11.89
N LEU A 423 -5.37 16.34 -11.36
CA LEU A 423 -4.10 15.69 -11.03
C LEU A 423 -3.21 15.52 -12.26
N LEU A 424 -3.75 15.03 -13.36
CA LEU A 424 -2.99 14.72 -14.58
C LEU A 424 -2.39 15.98 -15.21
N PHE A 425 -3.14 17.08 -15.25
CA PHE A 425 -2.66 18.33 -15.87
C PHE A 425 -1.81 19.16 -14.91
N ALA A 426 -2.20 19.29 -13.63
CA ALA A 426 -1.47 20.11 -12.65
C ALA A 426 -0.32 19.35 -11.93
N GLY A 427 -0.28 18.03 -12.02
CA GLY A 427 0.76 17.20 -11.37
C GLY A 427 0.61 17.03 -9.88
N ARG A 428 -0.50 17.54 -9.30
CA ARG A 428 -0.78 17.50 -7.86
C ARG A 428 -2.26 17.25 -7.59
N PRO A 429 -2.62 16.63 -6.45
CA PRO A 429 -4.02 16.43 -6.08
C PRO A 429 -4.81 17.75 -6.00
N PRO A 430 -6.14 17.72 -6.20
CA PRO A 430 -6.98 18.92 -6.16
C PRO A 430 -7.02 19.58 -4.77
N ALA A 431 -6.81 18.83 -3.69
CA ALA A 431 -6.73 19.34 -2.33
C ALA A 431 -5.87 18.45 -1.43
N MET A 432 -5.43 18.98 -0.29
CA MET A 432 -4.65 18.24 0.71
C MET A 432 -5.48 17.24 1.51
N ASN A 433 -6.77 17.51 1.67
CA ASN A 433 -7.72 16.67 2.41
C ASN A 433 -9.17 17.04 2.03
N ALA A 434 -10.13 16.24 2.50
CA ALA A 434 -11.54 16.42 2.18
C ALA A 434 -12.12 17.77 2.63
N THR A 435 -11.63 18.33 3.76
CA THR A 435 -12.08 19.65 4.24
C THR A 435 -11.62 20.77 3.32
N ALA A 436 -10.36 20.72 2.87
CA ALA A 436 -9.81 21.66 1.91
C ALA A 436 -10.51 21.56 0.54
N LEU A 437 -10.86 20.33 0.11
CA LEU A 437 -11.64 20.12 -1.11
C LEU A 437 -13.01 20.79 -0.99
N ALA A 438 -13.76 20.50 0.08
CA ALA A 438 -15.09 21.09 0.28
C ALA A 438 -15.06 22.61 0.27
N LYS A 439 -14.03 23.22 0.87
CA LYS A 439 -13.83 24.67 0.84
C LYS A 439 -13.63 25.19 -0.59
N LYS A 440 -12.74 24.56 -1.38
CA LYS A 440 -12.50 24.93 -2.77
C LYS A 440 -13.78 24.85 -3.60
N LEU A 441 -14.50 23.72 -3.53
CA LEU A 441 -15.75 23.53 -4.28
C LEU A 441 -16.78 24.62 -3.93
N HIS A 442 -16.87 25.00 -2.65
CA HIS A 442 -17.76 26.07 -2.21
C HIS A 442 -17.36 27.45 -2.73
N ASP A 443 -16.08 27.83 -2.56
CA ASP A 443 -15.60 29.16 -2.92
C ASP A 443 -15.56 29.36 -4.45
N ASP A 444 -15.13 28.32 -5.18
CA ASP A 444 -14.78 28.41 -6.59
C ASP A 444 -15.87 27.88 -7.52
N GLN A 445 -16.92 27.26 -6.97
CA GLN A 445 -18.01 26.61 -7.71
C GLN A 445 -17.46 25.55 -8.69
N GLY A 446 -16.54 24.73 -8.18
CA GLY A 446 -15.83 23.68 -8.91
C GLY A 446 -14.32 23.77 -8.74
N LEU A 447 -13.57 22.84 -9.34
CA LEU A 447 -12.12 22.85 -9.34
C LEU A 447 -11.58 23.79 -10.43
N LYS A 448 -10.66 24.69 -10.05
CA LYS A 448 -9.97 25.61 -10.97
C LYS A 448 -8.54 25.15 -11.25
N LEU A 449 -8.26 24.73 -12.48
CA LEU A 449 -6.94 24.26 -12.88
C LEU A 449 -5.94 25.43 -12.95
N SER A 450 -6.42 26.61 -13.35
CA SER A 450 -5.71 27.88 -13.36
C SER A 450 -5.11 28.29 -12.01
N ALA A 451 -5.65 27.79 -10.89
CA ALA A 451 -5.06 27.99 -9.56
C ALA A 451 -3.79 27.16 -9.29
N ALA A 452 -3.44 26.25 -10.21
CA ALA A 452 -2.31 25.34 -10.08
C ALA A 452 -1.39 25.28 -11.29
N LEU A 453 -1.86 25.70 -12.45
CA LEU A 453 -1.11 25.67 -13.69
C LEU A 453 -1.31 26.99 -14.42
N ASP A 454 -0.21 27.67 -14.74
CA ASP A 454 -0.24 28.88 -15.54
C ASP A 454 -0.53 28.56 -17.01
N GLY A 455 -1.27 29.42 -17.70
CA GLY A 455 -1.53 29.28 -19.13
C GLY A 455 -2.52 28.18 -19.53
N VAL A 456 -3.38 27.74 -18.61
CA VAL A 456 -4.47 26.79 -18.90
C VAL A 456 -5.40 27.36 -19.97
N GLY A 457 -5.67 26.58 -21.01
CA GLY A 457 -6.66 26.94 -22.04
C GLY A 457 -8.09 26.93 -21.48
N ALA A 458 -8.94 27.84 -21.95
CA ALA A 458 -10.31 28.03 -21.45
C ALA A 458 -11.15 26.74 -21.49
N GLU A 459 -11.05 25.94 -22.56
CA GLU A 459 -11.80 24.69 -22.72
C GLU A 459 -11.43 23.65 -21.65
N LEU A 460 -10.15 23.55 -21.28
CA LEU A 460 -9.68 22.62 -20.27
C LEU A 460 -10.11 23.06 -18.86
N GLU A 461 -10.03 24.36 -18.57
CA GLU A 461 -10.54 24.93 -17.32
C GLU A 461 -12.04 24.68 -17.17
N GLU A 462 -12.81 24.95 -18.22
CA GLU A 462 -14.26 24.76 -18.23
C GLU A 462 -14.63 23.30 -18.05
N MET A 463 -13.99 22.38 -18.77
CA MET A 463 -14.23 20.94 -18.63
C MET A 463 -13.99 20.43 -17.20
N VAL A 464 -12.90 20.84 -16.56
CA VAL A 464 -12.61 20.44 -15.17
C VAL A 464 -13.66 21.03 -14.22
N ARG A 465 -14.00 22.31 -14.38
CA ARG A 465 -14.96 23.01 -13.53
C ARG A 465 -16.39 22.52 -13.70
N GLU A 466 -16.83 22.16 -14.90
CA GLU A 466 -18.18 21.63 -15.12
C GLU A 466 -18.33 20.19 -14.62
N ALA A 467 -17.24 19.43 -14.63
CA ALA A 467 -17.24 18.07 -14.10
C ALA A 467 -17.34 18.02 -12.57
N THR A 468 -16.85 19.04 -11.85
CA THR A 468 -16.70 19.04 -10.38
C THR A 468 -17.46 20.15 -9.68
#